data_AF-A0A962G5R9-F1
#
_entry.id   AF-A0A962G5R9-F1
#
_cell.length_a   1.000
_cell.length_b   1.000
_cell.length_c   1.000
_cell.angle_alpha   90.00
_cell.angle_beta   90.00
_cell.angle_gamma   90.00
#
_symmetry.space_group_name_H-M   'P 1'
#
loop_
_entity.id
_entity.type
_entity.pdbx_description
1 polymer ?
#
loop_
_entity_poly.entity_id
_entity_poly.type
_entity_poly.pdbx_seq_one_letter_code
_entity_poly.pdbx_strand_id
1 'polypeptide(L)'
;MSSSRHYPRDLLGHGRHPPFADWPGGARIAVQFVLNLEEGGENCVLHGDAGSEQFLSEIIGAAAYPARHMSMESIYEYGTRVGAWRILGEFE
;
A
#
# COMPACT_ATOMS: atom_id res chain seq x y z
N MET A 1 33.64 19.72 -1.15
CA MET A 1 32.73 18.79 -0.47
C MET A 1 32.81 17.47 -1.21
N SER A 2 33.29 16.43 -0.52
CA SER A 2 33.66 15.15 -1.12
C SER A 2 32.47 14.49 -1.82
N SER A 3 32.60 14.24 -3.13
CA SER A 3 31.69 13.37 -3.87
C SER A 3 31.92 11.93 -3.37
N SER A 4 31.07 11.42 -2.48
CA SER A 4 30.98 9.97 -2.28
C SER A 4 30.37 9.37 -3.55
N ARG A 5 31.20 9.07 -4.54
CA ARG A 5 30.83 8.53 -5.87
C ARG A 5 30.11 7.17 -5.81
N HIS A 6 29.80 6.64 -4.63
CA HIS A 6 29.26 5.30 -4.40
C HIS A 6 28.11 5.23 -3.37
N TYR A 7 27.53 6.33 -2.90
CA TYR A 7 26.36 6.22 -2.00
C TYR A 7 25.06 6.12 -2.83
N PRO A 8 24.34 4.99 -2.80
CA PRO A 8 23.25 4.70 -3.75
C PRO A 8 21.91 5.35 -3.36
N ARG A 9 21.93 6.35 -2.46
CA ARG A 9 20.73 7.02 -1.98
C ARG A 9 20.91 8.52 -2.11
N ASP A 10 19.92 9.19 -2.67
CA ASP A 10 19.80 10.63 -2.52
C ASP A 10 19.19 10.94 -1.16
N LEU A 11 19.99 11.48 -0.24
CA LEU A 11 19.54 11.97 1.07
C LEU A 11 19.29 13.48 1.07
N LEU A 12 19.67 14.17 0.00
CA LEU A 12 19.57 15.62 -0.09
C LEU A 12 18.21 16.04 -0.64
N GLY A 13 17.73 15.34 -1.68
CA GLY A 13 16.52 15.71 -2.39
C GLY A 13 16.55 17.18 -2.80
N HIS A 14 15.46 17.92 -2.55
CA HIS A 14 15.39 19.35 -2.86
C HIS A 14 16.05 20.28 -1.83
N GLY A 15 16.56 19.75 -0.71
CA GLY A 15 17.17 20.56 0.35
C GLY A 15 16.22 21.64 0.91
N ARG A 16 16.76 22.82 1.24
CA ARG A 16 16.04 23.89 1.94
C ARG A 16 15.01 24.65 1.10
N HIS A 17 15.12 24.61 -0.22
CA HIS A 17 14.30 25.42 -1.13
C HIS A 17 13.67 24.52 -2.20
N PRO A 18 12.56 23.83 -1.89
CA PRO A 18 11.84 23.04 -2.88
C PRO A 18 11.28 23.90 -4.00
N PRO A 19 11.10 23.35 -5.22
CA PRO A 19 10.52 24.09 -6.33
C PRO A 19 9.08 24.49 -6.03
N PHE A 20 8.67 25.64 -6.58
CA PHE A 20 7.26 26.02 -6.57
C PHE A 20 6.48 25.10 -7.51
N ALA A 21 5.49 24.38 -6.98
CA ALA A 21 4.82 23.31 -7.72
C ALA A 21 3.85 23.80 -8.81
N ASP A 22 3.43 25.07 -8.76
CA ASP A 22 2.57 25.74 -9.75
C ASP A 22 1.35 24.90 -10.18
N TRP A 23 0.60 24.40 -9.18
CA TRP A 23 -0.55 23.55 -9.45
C TRP A 23 -1.66 24.27 -10.23
N PRO A 24 -2.42 23.55 -11.07
CA PRO A 24 -3.54 24.13 -11.81
C PRO A 24 -4.49 24.93 -10.93
N GLY A 25 -4.95 26.08 -11.45
CA GLY A 25 -5.86 26.98 -10.72
C GLY A 25 -5.24 27.70 -9.53
N GLY A 26 -3.91 27.71 -9.38
CA GLY A 26 -3.24 28.32 -8.23
C GLY A 26 -3.48 27.57 -6.92
N ALA A 27 -3.75 26.26 -7.01
CA ALA A 27 -4.04 25.44 -5.85
C ALA A 27 -2.86 25.39 -4.88
N ARG A 28 -3.15 25.51 -3.58
CA ARG A 28 -2.14 25.50 -2.51
C ARG A 28 -1.66 24.10 -2.14
N ILE A 29 -2.44 23.08 -2.48
CA ILE A 29 -2.16 21.67 -2.20
C ILE A 29 -2.74 20.82 -3.33
N ALA A 30 -2.04 19.75 -3.70
CA ALA A 30 -2.58 18.67 -4.50
C ALA A 30 -2.94 17.52 -3.55
N VAL A 31 -4.21 17.10 -3.54
CA VAL A 31 -4.68 15.93 -2.79
C VAL A 31 -4.79 14.76 -3.76
N GLN A 32 -4.20 13.62 -3.41
CA GLN A 32 -4.17 12.43 -4.26
C GLN A 32 -4.66 11.23 -3.45
N PHE A 33 -5.84 10.71 -3.81
CA PHE A 33 -6.40 9.51 -3.20
C PHE A 33 -5.92 8.26 -3.92
N VAL A 34 -5.31 7.32 -3.19
CA VAL A 34 -4.88 6.02 -3.71
C VAL A 34 -5.82 4.95 -3.17
N LEU A 35 -6.40 4.15 -4.06
CA LEU A 35 -7.10 2.91 -3.72
C LEU A 35 -6.21 1.74 -4.12
N ASN A 36 -5.68 1.03 -3.13
CA ASN A 36 -4.98 -0.23 -3.37
C ASN A 36 -6.01 -1.34 -3.52
N LEU A 37 -5.74 -2.25 -4.46
CA LEU A 37 -6.49 -3.50 -4.63
C LEU A 37 -5.46 -4.62 -4.57
N GLU A 38 -5.32 -5.19 -3.38
CA GLU A 38 -4.30 -6.19 -3.06
C GLU A 38 -4.93 -7.57 -2.84
N GLU A 39 -6.24 -7.60 -2.61
CA GLU A 39 -6.97 -8.78 -2.18
C GLU A 39 -7.16 -9.78 -3.31
N GLY A 40 -6.79 -11.03 -3.05
CA GLY A 40 -6.57 -12.08 -4.04
C GLY A 40 -5.11 -12.19 -4.50
N GLY A 41 -4.23 -11.28 -4.08
CA GLY A 41 -2.79 -11.29 -4.36
C GLY A 41 -1.90 -11.41 -3.12
N GLU A 42 -2.49 -11.49 -1.92
CA GLU A 42 -1.79 -11.67 -0.66
C GLU A 42 -1.17 -13.06 -0.51
N ASN A 43 -0.33 -13.23 0.53
CA ASN A 43 0.30 -14.53 0.77
C ASN A 43 -0.74 -15.61 1.06
N CYS A 44 -0.77 -16.64 0.23
CA CYS A 44 -1.67 -17.77 0.40
C CYS A 44 -1.02 -19.04 -0.15
N VAL A 45 -1.15 -20.15 0.58
CA VAL A 45 -0.65 -21.45 0.12
C VAL A 45 -1.29 -21.90 -1.21
N LEU A 46 -2.46 -21.37 -1.57
CA LEU A 46 -3.09 -21.58 -2.88
C LEU A 46 -2.33 -20.88 -4.02
N HIS A 47 -1.58 -19.83 -3.72
CA HIS A 47 -0.74 -19.09 -4.67
C HIS A 47 0.67 -19.70 -4.79
N GLY A 48 1.00 -20.70 -3.98
CA GLY A 48 2.31 -21.34 -3.93
C GLY A 48 3.24 -20.76 -2.85
N ASP A 49 2.72 -19.87 -1.99
CA ASP A 49 3.50 -19.27 -0.90
C ASP A 49 3.74 -20.25 0.25
N ALA A 50 4.81 -20.02 1.00
CA ALA A 50 5.20 -20.88 2.12
C ALA A 50 4.23 -20.80 3.32
N GLY A 51 3.40 -19.76 3.40
CA GLY A 51 2.42 -19.63 4.46
C GLY A 51 1.38 -18.53 4.22
N SER A 52 0.41 -18.46 5.13
CA SER A 52 -0.68 -17.48 5.08
C SER A 52 -0.25 -16.05 5.40
N GLU A 53 -0.99 -15.07 4.88
CA GLU A 53 -0.83 -13.65 5.16
C GLU A 53 -0.87 -13.30 6.66
N GLN A 54 -0.13 -12.26 7.03
CA GLN A 54 0.02 -11.75 8.39
C GLN A 54 -0.30 -10.25 8.50
N PHE A 55 -0.18 -9.50 7.41
CA PHE A 55 -0.19 -8.04 7.43
C PHE A 55 -1.58 -7.47 7.13
N LEU A 56 -1.75 -6.17 7.46
CA LEU A 56 -2.92 -5.32 7.19
C LEU A 56 -4.29 -6.01 7.28
N SER A 57 -4.54 -6.69 8.41
CA SER A 57 -5.83 -7.31 8.71
C SER A 57 -6.31 -6.94 10.10
N GLU A 58 -7.54 -7.33 10.44
CA GLU A 58 -8.12 -7.17 11.78
C GLU A 58 -7.45 -8.08 12.83
N ILE A 59 -6.66 -9.08 12.41
CA ILE A 59 -5.95 -10.00 13.31
C ILE A 59 -4.52 -9.46 13.53
N ILE A 60 -4.41 -8.47 14.41
CA ILE A 60 -3.13 -7.83 14.71
C ILE A 60 -2.13 -8.84 15.28
N GLY A 61 -0.97 -8.97 14.62
CA GLY A 61 0.07 -9.91 15.01
C GLY A 61 -0.25 -11.37 14.64
N ALA A 62 -1.07 -11.60 13.62
CA ALA A 62 -1.34 -12.93 13.09
C ALA A 62 -0.03 -13.68 12.77
N ALA A 63 0.05 -14.94 13.18
CA ALA A 63 1.12 -15.84 12.74
C ALA A 63 0.86 -16.32 11.31
N ALA A 64 1.93 -16.52 10.54
CA ALA A 64 1.85 -17.25 9.28
C ALA A 64 1.75 -18.76 9.58
N TYR A 65 0.83 -19.43 8.89
CA TYR A 65 0.71 -20.88 8.93
C TYR A 65 1.12 -21.47 7.59
N PRO A 66 1.82 -22.63 7.55
CA PRO A 66 2.09 -23.37 6.31
C PRO A 66 0.84 -24.11 5.82
N ALA A 67 -0.30 -23.43 5.87
CA ALA A 67 -1.64 -23.88 5.53
C ALA A 67 -2.51 -22.64 5.26
N ARG A 68 -3.76 -22.87 4.84
CA ARG A 68 -4.75 -21.81 4.73
C ARG A 68 -5.11 -21.23 6.10
N HIS A 69 -5.23 -19.91 6.17
CA HIS A 69 -5.74 -19.21 7.35
C HIS A 69 -7.11 -18.63 7.00
N MET A 70 -8.15 -19.43 7.19
CA MET A 70 -9.50 -19.11 6.70
C MET A 70 -10.04 -17.76 7.17
N SER A 71 -9.76 -17.38 8.42
CA SER A 71 -10.16 -16.06 8.94
C SER A 71 -9.47 -14.94 8.16
N MET A 72 -8.18 -15.07 7.87
CA MET A 72 -7.41 -14.09 7.10
C MET A 72 -7.96 -13.94 5.69
N GLU A 73 -8.18 -15.07 4.99
CA GLU A 73 -8.72 -15.07 3.64
C GLU A 73 -10.08 -14.37 3.58
N SER A 74 -10.98 -14.65 4.53
CA SER A 74 -12.30 -13.99 4.57
C SER A 74 -12.24 -12.47 4.84
N ILE A 75 -11.19 -12.00 5.54
CA ILE A 75 -10.96 -10.58 5.77
C ILE A 75 -10.53 -9.90 4.47
N TYR A 76 -9.58 -10.50 3.75
CA TYR A 76 -9.15 -10.02 2.43
C TYR A 76 -10.30 -10.06 1.41
N GLU A 77 -11.07 -11.14 1.38
CA GLU A 77 -12.25 -11.25 0.52
C GLU A 77 -13.27 -10.13 0.76
N TYR A 78 -13.39 -9.59 1.98
CA TYR A 78 -14.29 -8.46 2.23
C TYR A 78 -13.92 -7.23 1.38
N GLY A 79 -12.63 -6.97 1.19
CA GLY A 79 -12.12 -5.85 0.40
C GLY A 79 -12.62 -5.88 -1.03
N THR A 80 -12.41 -6.98 -1.75
CA THR A 80 -12.85 -7.14 -3.15
C THR A 80 -14.36 -7.37 -3.31
N ARG A 81 -15.01 -7.97 -2.32
CA ARG A 81 -16.46 -8.28 -2.39
C ARG A 81 -17.35 -7.10 -2.03
N VAL A 82 -16.90 -6.24 -1.10
CA VAL A 82 -17.73 -5.19 -0.49
C VAL A 82 -16.99 -3.86 -0.38
N GLY A 83 -15.76 -3.87 0.15
CA GLY A 83 -15.01 -2.65 0.46
C GLY A 83 -14.77 -1.76 -0.75
N ALA A 84 -14.25 -2.33 -1.84
CA ALA A 84 -13.92 -1.62 -3.07
C ALA A 84 -15.14 -0.91 -3.66
N TRP A 85 -16.28 -1.59 -3.75
CA TRP A 85 -17.52 -1.00 -4.30
C TRP A 85 -18.07 0.12 -3.43
N ARG A 86 -17.96 0.00 -2.11
CA ARG A 86 -18.36 1.09 -1.21
C ARG A 86 -17.47 2.33 -1.43
N ILE A 87 -16.16 2.15 -1.55
CA ILE A 87 -15.24 3.27 -1.76
C ILE A 87 -15.49 3.92 -3.13
N LEU A 88 -15.60 3.12 -4.19
CA LEU A 88 -15.87 3.63 -5.53
C LEU A 88 -17.17 4.45 -5.57
N GLY A 89 -18.24 3.97 -4.91
CA GLY A 89 -19.50 4.70 -4.82
C GLY A 89 -19.45 6.04 -4.09
N GLU A 90 -18.41 6.31 -3.28
CA GLU A 90 -18.21 7.61 -2.63
C GLU A 90 -17.42 8.61 -3.51
N PHE A 91 -16.73 8.11 -4.55
CA PHE A 91 -15.92 8.92 -5.46
C PHE A 91 -16.56 9.13 -6.83
N GLU A 92 -17.62 8.38 -7.16
CA GLU A 92 -18.51 8.58 -8.33
C GLU A 92 -19.44 9.79 -8.14
#